data_AF-A0A2U2NCX6-F1
#
_entry.id   AF-A0A2U2NCX6-F1
#
_cell.length_a   1.000
_cell.length_b   1.000
_cell.length_c   1.000
_cell.angle_alpha   90.00
_cell.angle_beta   90.00
_cell.angle_gamma   90.00
#
_symmetry.space_group_name_H-M   'P 1'
#
loop_
_entity.id
_entity.type
_entity.pdbx_description
1 polymer ?
#
loop_
_entity_poly.entity_id
_entity_poly.type
_entity_poly.pdbx_seq_one_letter_code
_entity_poly.pdbx_strand_id
1 'polypeptide(L)'
;MLVASCVFAILAGLLHVLIFVLESFRWTDPKTMRAFSIPSVQEAEATKEMAYNQGFYNLFLGLMALAGAVLVLAGQHVVGATLMVAGAVSMVLAALVLFAGSPDKRGAAAKQFAFPAAALVLLLLSAVL
;
A
#
# COMPACT_ATOMS: atom_id res chain seq x y z
N MET A 1 -4.08 18.40 -11.53
CA MET A 1 -3.21 17.25 -11.18
C MET A 1 -3.37 16.80 -9.73
N LEU A 2 -3.59 17.74 -8.80
CA LEU A 2 -3.82 17.43 -7.38
C LEU A 2 -5.00 16.48 -7.12
N VAL A 3 -6.18 16.73 -7.71
CA VAL A 3 -7.34 15.82 -7.54
C VAL A 3 -7.04 14.41 -8.02
N ALA A 4 -6.35 14.27 -9.16
CA ALA A 4 -5.93 12.96 -9.66
C ALA A 4 -4.95 12.28 -8.71
N SER A 5 -3.99 13.02 -8.13
CA SER A 5 -3.11 12.51 -7.08
C SER A 5 -3.90 11.98 -5.87
N CYS A 6 -4.90 12.72 -5.39
CA CYS A 6 -5.77 12.28 -4.31
C CYS A 6 -6.52 10.98 -4.66
N VAL A 7 -7.06 10.86 -5.88
CA VAL A 7 -7.72 9.63 -6.34
C VAL A 7 -6.77 8.43 -6.28
N PHE A 8 -5.55 8.57 -6.80
CA PHE A 8 -4.55 7.50 -6.75
C PHE A 8 -4.08 7.17 -5.32
N ALA A 9 -3.95 8.17 -4.43
CA ALA A 9 -3.66 7.92 -3.03
C ALA A 9 -4.78 7.17 -2.31
N ILE A 10 -6.04 7.48 -2.63
CA ILE A 10 -7.20 6.73 -2.11
C ILE A 10 -7.17 5.28 -2.62
N LEU A 11 -6.93 5.06 -3.90
CA LEU A 11 -6.81 3.71 -4.47
C LEU A 11 -5.66 2.93 -3.82
N ALA A 12 -4.51 3.57 -3.59
CA ALA A 12 -3.38 2.97 -2.89
C ALA A 12 -3.75 2.57 -1.45
N GLY A 13 -4.41 3.47 -0.72
CA GLY A 13 -4.85 3.19 0.65
C GLY A 13 -5.88 2.07 0.72
N LEU A 14 -6.88 2.05 -0.17
CA LEU A 14 -7.87 0.97 -0.25
C LEU A 14 -7.23 -0.37 -0.59
N LEU A 15 -6.24 -0.40 -1.50
CA LEU A 15 -5.47 -1.61 -1.78
C LEU A 15 -4.74 -2.12 -0.51
N HIS A 16 -4.19 -1.23 0.30
CA HIS A 16 -3.52 -1.63 1.55
C HIS A 16 -4.50 -2.07 2.64
N VAL A 17 -5.72 -1.52 2.68
CA VAL A 17 -6.79 -2.07 3.53
C VAL A 17 -7.17 -3.48 3.09
N LEU A 18 -7.25 -3.73 1.78
CA LEU A 18 -7.47 -5.09 1.27
C LEU A 18 -6.32 -6.03 1.66
N ILE A 19 -5.06 -5.60 1.50
CA ILE A 19 -3.88 -6.38 1.89
C ILE A 19 -3.91 -6.69 3.39
N PHE A 20 -4.23 -5.71 4.23
CA PHE A 20 -4.45 -5.91 5.66
C PHE A 20 -5.47 -7.02 5.94
N VAL A 21 -6.62 -7.01 5.26
CA VAL A 21 -7.62 -8.07 5.44
C VAL A 21 -7.07 -9.44 5.06
N LEU A 22 -6.30 -9.51 3.98
CA LEU A 22 -5.67 -10.75 3.52
C LEU A 22 -4.63 -11.25 4.52
N GLU A 23 -3.74 -10.38 4.99
CA GLU A 23 -2.62 -10.71 5.89
C GLU A 23 -3.06 -10.99 7.33
N SER A 24 -4.03 -10.25 7.86
CA SER A 24 -4.44 -10.35 9.26
C SER A 24 -5.56 -11.36 9.51
N PHE A 25 -6.49 -11.55 8.56
CA PHE A 25 -7.67 -12.40 8.79
C PHE A 25 -7.74 -13.61 7.87
N ARG A 26 -7.15 -13.54 6.68
CA ARG A 26 -7.33 -14.55 5.63
C ARG A 26 -6.03 -15.19 5.18
N TRP A 27 -4.98 -15.16 6.00
CA TRP A 27 -3.63 -15.56 5.59
C TRP A 27 -3.56 -17.01 5.09
N THR A 28 -4.27 -17.91 5.77
CA THR A 28 -4.27 -19.35 5.48
C THR A 28 -5.36 -19.76 4.47
N ASP A 29 -6.11 -18.80 3.91
CA ASP A 29 -7.05 -19.08 2.84
C ASP A 29 -6.31 -19.44 1.53
N PRO A 30 -6.74 -20.48 0.78
CA PRO A 30 -6.07 -20.89 -0.45
C PRO A 30 -5.92 -19.77 -1.51
N LYS A 31 -6.87 -18.82 -1.55
CA LYS A 31 -6.80 -17.67 -2.46
C LYS A 31 -5.73 -16.67 -2.03
N THR A 32 -5.60 -16.41 -0.73
CA THR A 32 -4.57 -15.53 -0.17
C THR A 32 -3.20 -16.16 -0.34
N MET A 33 -3.05 -17.43 0.03
CA MET A 33 -1.79 -18.17 -0.17
C MET A 33 -1.31 -18.09 -1.62
N ARG A 34 -2.21 -18.27 -2.59
CA ARG A 34 -1.89 -18.11 -4.02
C ARG A 34 -1.48 -16.67 -4.37
N ALA A 35 -2.13 -15.66 -3.82
CA ALA A 35 -1.80 -14.26 -4.07
C ALA A 35 -0.43 -13.86 -3.52
N PHE A 36 0.00 -14.48 -2.43
CA PHE A 36 1.29 -14.23 -1.76
C PHE A 36 2.37 -15.27 -2.07
N SER A 37 2.13 -16.15 -3.05
CA SER A 37 3.05 -17.23 -3.45
C SER A 37 3.46 -18.18 -2.31
N ILE A 38 2.55 -18.46 -1.36
CA ILE A 38 2.79 -19.37 -0.24
C ILE A 38 2.57 -20.82 -0.69
N PRO A 39 3.59 -21.70 -0.64
CA PRO A 39 3.55 -23.01 -1.28
C PRO A 39 2.80 -24.09 -0.47
N SER A 40 2.61 -23.90 0.84
CA SER A 40 1.99 -24.91 1.71
C SER A 40 1.20 -24.30 2.86
N VAL A 41 0.24 -25.06 3.40
CA VAL A 41 -0.53 -24.65 4.59
C VAL A 41 0.37 -24.57 5.82
N GLN A 42 1.37 -25.46 5.91
CA GLN A 42 2.36 -25.46 6.99
C GLN A 42 3.15 -24.16 7.03
N GLU A 43 3.60 -23.66 5.87
CA GLU A 43 4.29 -22.37 5.78
C GLU A 43 3.34 -21.19 6.09
N ALA A 44 2.09 -21.26 5.63
CA ALA A 44 1.09 -20.24 5.94
C ALA A 44 0.86 -20.15 7.46
N GLU A 45 0.66 -21.27 8.16
CA GLU A 45 0.50 -21.28 9.62
C GLU A 45 1.78 -20.80 10.34
N ALA A 46 2.96 -21.22 9.88
CA ALA A 46 4.24 -20.81 10.47
C ALA A 46 4.53 -19.30 10.35
N THR A 47 3.97 -18.64 9.32
CA THR A 47 4.18 -17.20 9.06
C THR A 47 3.00 -16.32 9.46
N LYS A 48 1.91 -16.91 9.98
CA LYS A 48 0.64 -16.24 10.27
C LYS A 48 0.77 -15.06 11.22
N GLU A 49 1.56 -15.20 12.29
CA GLU A 49 1.77 -14.12 13.27
C GLU A 49 2.54 -12.94 12.65
N MET A 50 3.57 -13.24 11.85
CA MET A 50 4.33 -12.22 11.12
C MET A 50 3.44 -11.49 10.10
N ALA A 51 2.63 -12.24 9.35
CA ALA A 51 1.67 -11.68 8.39
C ALA A 51 0.63 -10.81 9.11
N TYR A 52 0.11 -11.24 10.26
CA TYR A 52 -0.82 -10.46 11.05
C TYR A 52 -0.25 -9.08 11.40
N ASN A 53 0.98 -9.04 11.92
CA ASN A 53 1.65 -7.79 12.26
C ASN A 53 1.89 -6.93 11.01
N GLN A 54 2.36 -7.55 9.91
CA GLN A 54 2.58 -6.85 8.64
C GLN A 54 1.31 -6.22 8.07
N GLY A 55 0.17 -6.90 8.22
CA GLY A 55 -1.14 -6.38 7.85
C GLY A 55 -1.45 -5.06 8.55
N PHE A 56 -1.14 -4.94 9.84
CA PHE A 56 -1.36 -3.70 10.58
C PHE A 56 -0.41 -2.57 10.15
N TYR A 57 0.86 -2.87 9.85
CA TYR A 57 1.76 -1.89 9.25
C TYR A 57 1.20 -1.37 7.91
N ASN A 58 0.76 -2.28 7.04
CA ASN A 58 0.14 -1.93 5.76
C ASN A 58 -1.14 -1.09 5.95
N LEU A 59 -1.99 -1.45 6.91
CA LEU A 59 -3.19 -0.69 7.26
C LEU A 59 -2.83 0.75 7.64
N PHE A 60 -1.87 0.96 8.54
CA PHE A 60 -1.52 2.30 9.01
C PHE A 60 -0.93 3.17 7.89
N LEU A 61 -0.11 2.59 7.00
CA LEU A 61 0.35 3.29 5.79
C LEU A 61 -0.84 3.68 4.90
N GLY A 62 -1.78 2.75 4.70
CA GLY A 62 -3.01 2.98 3.94
C GLY A 62 -3.87 4.11 4.51
N LEU A 63 -4.05 4.12 5.84
CA LEU A 63 -4.81 5.15 6.55
C LEU A 63 -4.14 6.52 6.47
N MET A 64 -2.81 6.61 6.54
CA MET A 64 -2.10 7.87 6.32
C MET A 64 -2.39 8.44 4.93
N ALA A 65 -2.31 7.61 3.89
CA ALA A 65 -2.60 8.05 2.51
C ALA A 65 -4.06 8.49 2.34
N LEU A 66 -5.02 7.73 2.90
CA LEU A 66 -6.45 8.05 2.86
C LEU A 66 -6.77 9.35 3.60
N ALA A 67 -6.32 9.48 4.85
CA ALA A 67 -6.53 10.68 5.65
C ALA A 67 -5.90 11.90 4.99
N GLY A 68 -4.68 11.74 4.44
CA GLY A 68 -4.01 12.79 3.70
C GLY A 68 -4.82 13.27 2.50
N ALA A 69 -5.32 12.35 1.68
CA ALA A 69 -6.14 12.69 0.51
C ALA A 69 -7.44 13.40 0.89
N VAL A 70 -8.13 12.94 1.94
CA VAL A 70 -9.34 13.59 2.46
C VAL A 70 -9.05 15.01 2.94
N LEU A 71 -7.94 15.22 3.66
CA LEU A 71 -7.54 16.53 4.15
C LEU A 71 -7.18 17.49 3.00
N VAL A 72 -6.48 17.02 1.97
CA VAL A 72 -6.24 17.82 0.76
C VAL A 72 -7.56 18.26 0.13
N LEU A 73 -8.51 17.32 -0.06
CA LEU A 73 -9.82 17.63 -0.64
C LEU A 73 -10.67 18.56 0.24
N ALA A 74 -10.42 18.58 1.55
CA ALA A 74 -11.03 19.50 2.52
C ALA A 74 -10.29 20.86 2.64
N GLY A 75 -9.29 21.12 1.80
CA GLY A 75 -8.54 22.38 1.77
C GLY A 75 -7.35 22.46 2.75
N GLN A 76 -7.09 21.41 3.54
CA GLN A 76 -5.96 21.32 4.46
C GLN A 76 -4.71 20.79 3.73
N HIS A 77 -4.23 21.55 2.75
CA HIS A 77 -3.26 21.08 1.76
C HIS A 77 -1.92 20.63 2.35
N VAL A 78 -1.33 21.39 3.29
CA VAL A 78 0.00 21.06 3.86
C VAL A 78 -0.07 19.75 4.63
N VAL A 79 -0.96 19.66 5.62
CA VAL A 79 -1.12 18.45 6.44
C VAL A 79 -1.52 17.25 5.57
N GLY A 80 -2.45 17.46 4.64
CA GLY A 80 -2.92 16.42 3.75
C GLY A 80 -1.83 15.87 2.83
N ALA A 81 -1.06 16.75 2.18
CA ALA A 81 0.06 16.36 1.32
C ALA A 81 1.17 15.68 2.12
N THR A 82 1.51 16.15 3.32
CA THR A 82 2.50 15.49 4.18
C THR A 82 2.10 14.05 4.50
N LEU A 83 0.84 13.81 4.88
CA LEU A 83 0.35 12.46 5.18
C LEU A 83 0.30 11.56 3.93
N MET A 84 -0.15 12.10 2.79
CA MET A 84 -0.12 11.39 1.50
C MET A 84 1.31 10.95 1.14
N VAL A 85 2.27 11.88 1.23
CA VAL A 85 3.67 11.61 0.91
C VAL A 85 4.26 10.58 1.87
N ALA A 86 4.06 10.74 3.18
CA ALA A 86 4.57 9.81 4.18
C ALA A 86 4.06 8.38 3.93
N GLY A 87 2.76 8.20 3.72
CA GLY A 87 2.19 6.89 3.41
C GLY A 87 2.68 6.34 2.05
N ALA A 88 2.53 7.12 0.98
CA ALA A 88 2.81 6.64 -0.37
C ALA A 88 4.30 6.38 -0.63
N VAL A 89 5.22 7.19 -0.09
CA VAL A 89 6.67 6.93 -0.21
C VAL A 89 7.04 5.64 0.49
N SER A 90 6.54 5.40 1.71
CA SER A 90 6.79 4.14 2.42
C SER A 90 6.29 2.93 1.64
N MET A 91 5.08 3.00 1.05
CA MET A 91 4.55 1.92 0.20
C MET A 91 5.42 1.68 -1.03
N VAL A 92 5.83 2.75 -1.72
CA VAL A 92 6.71 2.66 -2.90
C VAL A 92 8.05 2.02 -2.54
N LEU A 93 8.70 2.49 -1.48
CA LEU A 93 9.99 1.97 -1.04
C LEU A 93 9.89 0.50 -0.61
N ALA A 94 8.85 0.13 0.13
CA ALA A 94 8.61 -1.26 0.52
C ALA A 94 8.37 -2.16 -0.71
N ALA A 95 7.60 -1.69 -1.69
CA ALA A 95 7.37 -2.42 -2.93
C ALA A 95 8.67 -2.60 -3.73
N LEU A 96 9.56 -1.60 -3.76
CA LEU A 96 10.87 -1.73 -4.40
C LEU A 96 11.77 -2.75 -3.70
N VAL A 97 11.80 -2.75 -2.36
CA VAL A 97 12.53 -3.75 -1.58
C VAL A 97 12.00 -5.16 -1.88
N LEU A 98 10.68 -5.35 -1.89
CA LEU A 98 10.07 -6.64 -2.23
C LEU A 98 10.39 -7.08 -3.67
N PHE A 99 10.31 -6.15 -4.63
CA PHE A 99 10.61 -6.43 -6.03
C PHE A 99 12.07 -6.88 -6.25
N ALA A 100 13.01 -6.24 -5.53
CA ALA A 100 14.43 -6.56 -5.58
C ALA A 100 14.75 -7.90 -4.87
N GLY A 101 14.15 -8.13 -3.71
CA GLY A 101 14.48 -9.26 -2.83
C GLY A 101 13.74 -10.57 -3.11
N SER A 102 12.57 -10.54 -3.78
CA SER A 102 11.73 -11.74 -3.96
C SER A 102 11.22 -11.87 -5.40
N PRO A 103 11.96 -12.56 -6.30
CA PRO A 103 11.61 -12.71 -7.71
C PRO A 103 10.20 -13.29 -7.95
N ASP A 104 9.78 -14.23 -7.12
CA ASP A 104 8.47 -14.88 -7.12
C ASP A 104 7.31 -13.95 -6.71
N LYS A 105 7.62 -12.80 -6.08
CA LYS A 105 6.66 -11.80 -5.58
C LYS A 105 6.66 -10.50 -6.38
N ARG A 106 7.45 -10.40 -7.45
CA ARG A 106 7.55 -9.19 -8.29
C ARG A 106 6.20 -8.70 -8.83
N GLY A 107 5.30 -9.62 -9.18
CA GLY A 107 3.96 -9.28 -9.63
C GLY A 107 3.11 -8.62 -8.53
N ALA A 108 3.24 -9.06 -7.28
CA ALA A 108 2.58 -8.43 -6.14
C ALA A 108 3.21 -7.08 -5.80
N ALA A 109 4.54 -6.99 -5.85
CA ALA A 109 5.27 -5.74 -5.65
C ALA A 109 4.87 -4.66 -6.67
N ALA A 110 4.75 -5.01 -7.96
CA ALA A 110 4.32 -4.07 -9.00
C ALA A 110 2.91 -3.52 -8.74
N LYS A 111 1.97 -4.34 -8.26
CA LYS A 111 0.61 -3.90 -7.92
C LYS A 111 0.60 -2.94 -6.73
N GLN A 112 1.43 -3.21 -5.72
CA GLN A 112 1.58 -2.35 -4.55
C GLN A 112 2.30 -1.03 -4.87
N PHE A 113 3.18 -1.02 -5.88
CA PHE A 113 3.91 0.16 -6.33
C PHE A 113 3.03 1.14 -7.14
N ALA A 114 2.19 0.61 -8.04
CA ALA A 114 1.59 1.40 -9.12
C ALA A 114 0.77 2.61 -8.65
N PHE A 115 -0.21 2.40 -7.77
CA PHE A 115 -1.07 3.49 -7.28
C PHE A 115 -0.33 4.54 -6.43
N PRO A 116 0.47 4.18 -5.40
CA PRO A 116 1.18 5.19 -4.62
C PRO A 116 2.24 5.93 -5.44
N ALA A 117 2.94 5.27 -6.39
CA ALA A 117 3.87 5.96 -7.27
C ALA A 117 3.17 6.98 -8.17
N ALA A 118 2.03 6.61 -8.78
CA ALA A 118 1.22 7.53 -9.57
C ALA A 118 0.73 8.72 -8.74
N ALA A 119 0.30 8.48 -7.49
CA ALA A 119 -0.11 9.53 -6.57
C ALA A 119 1.01 10.54 -6.31
N LEU A 120 2.23 10.06 -6.03
CA LEU A 120 3.40 10.91 -5.78
C LEU A 120 3.82 11.72 -7.00
N VAL A 121 3.87 11.10 -8.19
CA VAL A 121 4.21 11.79 -9.44
C VAL A 121 3.20 12.89 -9.75
N LEU A 122 1.91 12.61 -9.63
CA LEU A 122 0.86 13.61 -9.87
C LEU A 122 0.87 14.74 -8.83
N LEU A 123 1.22 14.42 -7.57
CA LEU A 123 1.38 15.43 -6.52
C LEU A 123 2.55 16.36 -6.84
N LEU A 124 3.70 15.80 -7.19
CA LEU A 124 4.89 16.57 -7.56
C LEU A 124 4.60 17.48 -8.75
N LEU A 125 3.99 16.93 -9.80
CA LEU A 125 3.62 17.71 -10.98
C LEU A 125 2.62 18.82 -10.64
N SER A 126 1.68 18.59 -9.72
CA SER A 126 0.75 19.62 -9.25
C SER A 126 1.39 20.76 -8.46
N ALA A 127 2.59 20.55 -7.94
CA ALA A 127 3.32 21.54 -7.15
C ALA A 127 4.27 22.40 -7.99
N VAL A 128 4.63 21.94 -9.20
CA VAL A 128 5.64 22.59 -10.06
C VAL A 128 5.09 23.10 -11.40
N LEU A 129 3.86 22.74 -11.75
CA LEU A 129 3.12 23.18 -12.95
C LEU A 129 1.84 23.89 -12.53
#